data_AF-A0AAE8EME8-F1
#
_entry.id   AF-A0AAE8EME8-F1
#
_cell.length_a   1.000
_cell.length_b   1.000
_cell.length_c   1.000
_cell.angle_alpha   90.00
_cell.angle_beta   90.00
_cell.angle_gamma   90.00
#
_symmetry.space_group_name_H-M   'P 1'
#
loop_
_entity.id
_entity.type
_entity.pdbx_description
1 polymer ?
#
loop_
_entity_poly.entity_id
_entity_poly.type
_entity_poly.pdbx_seq_one_letter_code
_entity_poly.pdbx_strand_id
1 'polypeptide(L)'
;MKKLFIAALVILPLTACTTYGNKSLKDESQQTVKTKIVKGKTTQQDVINAFGEPQTRATNDGQEMWSYSSMSGESQISYYIPGLALLKNSSTAHMNSLDIWFKGNVVDRYNFSQTASKVSRGLLD
;
A
#
# COMPACT_ATOMS: atom_id res chain seq x y z
N MET A 1 42.38 38.12 4.42
CA MET A 1 42.13 37.53 3.08
C MET A 1 41.74 36.07 3.25
N LYS A 2 40.63 35.69 2.61
CA LYS A 2 39.83 34.45 2.74
C LYS A 2 40.64 33.17 2.53
N LYS A 3 40.45 32.14 3.37
CA LYS A 3 40.50 30.71 2.97
C LYS A 3 39.46 29.90 3.77
N LEU A 4 38.27 29.89 3.15
CA LEU A 4 37.12 29.00 3.22
C LEU A 4 37.12 27.90 4.30
N PHE A 5 36.16 28.03 5.21
CA PHE A 5 35.74 27.00 6.14
C PHE A 5 35.18 25.78 5.39
N ILE A 6 35.65 24.63 5.84
CA ILE A 6 35.14 23.29 5.58
C ILE A 6 33.66 23.25 5.97
N ALA A 7 32.79 23.08 4.98
CA ALA A 7 31.45 22.56 5.19
C ALA A 7 31.06 21.77 3.93
N ALA A 8 31.65 20.58 3.79
CA ALA A 8 31.13 19.56 2.89
C ALA A 8 29.77 19.12 3.45
N LEU A 9 28.73 19.86 3.07
CA LEU A 9 27.35 19.48 3.30
C LEU A 9 27.10 18.22 2.47
N VAL A 10 27.26 17.06 3.12
CA VAL A 10 26.88 15.77 2.59
C VAL A 10 25.37 15.81 2.38
N ILE A 11 24.95 16.13 1.16
CA ILE A 11 23.56 16.01 0.74
C ILE A 11 23.34 14.50 0.56
N LEU A 12 22.96 13.80 1.63
CA LEU A 12 22.36 12.47 1.53
C LEU A 12 21.02 12.66 0.81
N PRO A 13 20.84 12.14 -0.42
CA PRO A 13 19.50 12.08 -0.99
C PRO A 13 18.69 11.15 -0.10
N LEU A 14 17.78 11.71 0.71
CA LEU A 14 16.73 10.90 1.32
C LEU A 14 15.91 10.33 0.18
N THR A 15 16.09 9.05 -0.10
CA THR A 15 15.24 8.31 -1.03
C THR A 15 13.83 8.35 -0.46
N ALA A 16 13.00 9.25 -0.97
CA ALA A 16 11.61 9.38 -0.57
C ALA A 16 10.86 8.15 -1.09
N CYS A 17 10.71 7.12 -0.25
CA CYS A 17 9.81 6.00 -0.52
C CYS A 17 8.38 6.53 -0.52
N THR A 18 7.88 6.88 -1.70
CA THR A 18 6.51 7.35 -1.87
C THR A 18 5.57 6.17 -1.74
N THR A 19 4.58 6.31 -0.87
CA THR A 19 3.51 5.32 -0.66
C THR A 19 2.21 5.96 -1.12
N TYR A 20 1.51 5.25 -1.99
CA TYR A 20 0.26 5.68 -2.59
C TYR A 20 -0.86 4.80 -2.06
N GLY A 21 -2.03 5.39 -1.80
CA GLY A 21 -3.15 4.70 -1.15
C GLY A 21 -3.03 4.68 0.37
N ASN A 22 -3.61 3.65 0.99
CA ASN A 22 -3.70 3.54 2.44
C ASN A 22 -2.33 3.23 3.07
N LYS A 23 -1.78 4.21 3.78
CA LYS A 23 -0.46 4.09 4.41
C LYS A 23 -0.42 3.04 5.52
N SER A 24 -1.51 2.89 6.27
CA SER A 24 -1.62 1.90 7.35
C SER A 24 -1.53 0.47 6.83
N LEU A 25 -1.87 0.24 5.56
CA LEU A 25 -1.79 -1.08 4.93
C LEU A 25 -0.41 -1.38 4.32
N LYS A 26 0.49 -0.39 4.20
CA LYS A 26 1.78 -0.54 3.50
C LYS A 26 2.66 -1.61 4.13
N ASP A 27 2.81 -1.56 5.44
CA ASP A 27 3.72 -2.44 6.19
C ASP A 27 2.98 -3.64 6.81
N GLU A 28 1.73 -3.88 6.37
CA GLU A 28 0.94 -5.01 6.82
C GLU A 28 1.35 -6.30 6.13
N SER A 29 1.29 -7.39 6.89
CA SER A 29 1.48 -8.76 6.45
C SER A 29 0.23 -9.59 6.71
N GLN A 30 0.17 -10.80 6.12
CA GLN A 30 -0.95 -11.70 6.36
C GLN A 30 -1.11 -12.04 7.85
N GLN A 31 0.01 -12.14 8.57
CA GLN A 31 0.06 -12.40 10.01
C GLN A 31 -0.46 -11.19 10.80
N THR A 32 0.02 -9.97 10.50
CA THR A 32 -0.41 -8.77 11.24
C THR A 32 -1.89 -8.48 11.00
N VAL A 33 -2.37 -8.60 9.77
CA VAL A 33 -3.81 -8.46 9.45
C VAL A 33 -4.64 -9.50 10.21
N LYS A 34 -4.18 -10.76 10.27
CA LYS A 34 -4.87 -11.81 11.04
C LYS A 34 -4.93 -11.54 12.54
N THR A 35 -3.93 -10.85 13.11
CA THR A 35 -3.97 -10.45 14.53
C THR A 35 -4.93 -9.29 14.79
N LYS A 36 -5.10 -8.39 13.81
CA LYS A 36 -5.98 -7.21 13.90
C LYS A 36 -7.45 -7.54 13.58
N ILE A 37 -7.69 -8.52 12.72
CA ILE A 37 -9.03 -8.91 12.26
C ILE A 37 -9.38 -10.31 12.76
N VAL A 38 -10.29 -10.37 13.72
CA VAL A 38 -10.89 -11.60 14.23
C VAL A 38 -12.33 -11.67 13.76
N LYS A 39 -12.63 -12.64 12.88
CA LYS A 39 -13.97 -12.90 12.34
C LYS A 39 -15.01 -12.98 13.47
N GLY A 40 -16.13 -12.28 13.29
CA GLY A 40 -17.26 -12.23 14.21
C GLY A 40 -17.02 -11.42 15.49
N LYS A 41 -15.83 -10.84 15.68
CA LYS A 41 -15.50 -10.02 16.86
C LYS A 41 -15.07 -8.61 16.51
N THR A 42 -14.17 -8.46 15.54
CA THR A 42 -13.68 -7.15 15.09
C THR A 42 -14.85 -6.36 14.51
N THR A 43 -15.05 -5.15 15.02
CA THR A 43 -16.11 -4.25 14.58
C THR A 43 -15.67 -3.34 13.43
N GLN A 44 -16.61 -2.67 12.78
CA GLN A 44 -16.30 -1.62 11.81
C GLN A 44 -15.40 -0.54 12.41
N GLN A 45 -15.67 -0.12 13.65
CA GLN A 45 -14.85 0.88 14.33
C GLN A 45 -13.43 0.38 14.60
N ASP A 46 -13.27 -0.90 14.97
CA ASP A 46 -11.93 -1.49 15.17
C ASP A 46 -11.14 -1.50 13.86
N VAL A 47 -11.81 -1.78 12.72
CA VAL A 47 -11.20 -1.71 11.40
C VAL A 47 -10.76 -0.29 11.06
N ILE A 48 -11.60 0.72 11.31
CA ILE A 48 -11.22 2.14 11.12
C ILE A 48 -10.04 2.51 12.03
N ASN A 49 -10.03 2.07 13.28
CA ASN A 49 -8.93 2.36 14.20
C ASN A 49 -7.62 1.70 13.78
N ALA A 50 -7.69 0.51 13.17
CA ALA A 50 -6.52 -0.27 12.75
C ALA A 50 -5.96 0.15 11.38
N PHE A 51 -6.83 0.44 10.42
CA PHE A 51 -6.46 0.66 9.02
C PHE A 51 -6.87 2.04 8.49
N GLY A 52 -7.63 2.84 9.25
CA GLY A 52 -8.18 4.11 8.80
C GLY A 52 -9.39 3.95 7.90
N GLU A 53 -9.74 5.04 7.20
CA GLU A 53 -10.84 5.07 6.25
C GLU A 53 -10.56 4.18 5.02
N PRO A 54 -11.53 3.37 4.58
CA PRO A 54 -11.40 2.57 3.37
C PRO A 54 -11.39 3.46 2.13
N GLN A 55 -10.71 2.99 1.09
CA GLN A 55 -10.69 3.67 -0.20
C GLN A 55 -12.01 3.53 -0.95
N THR A 56 -12.72 2.43 -0.71
CA THR A 56 -14.05 2.19 -1.28
C THR A 56 -14.94 1.48 -0.27
N ARG A 57 -16.19 1.93 -0.20
CA ARG A 57 -17.27 1.24 0.52
C ARG A 57 -18.33 0.86 -0.51
N ALA A 58 -18.71 -0.40 -0.53
CA ALA A 58 -19.77 -0.93 -1.37
C ALA A 58 -20.74 -1.72 -0.50
N THR A 59 -22.01 -1.72 -0.90
CA THR A 59 -23.02 -2.56 -0.25
C THR A 59 -23.64 -3.42 -1.33
N ASN A 60 -23.55 -4.73 -1.19
CA ASN A 60 -24.15 -5.69 -2.12
C ASN A 60 -25.05 -6.64 -1.32
N ASP A 61 -26.33 -6.75 -1.71
CA ASP A 61 -27.34 -7.57 -1.02
C ASP A 61 -27.40 -7.35 0.51
N GLY A 62 -27.25 -6.10 0.95
CA GLY A 62 -27.25 -5.72 2.36
C GLY A 62 -25.97 -6.09 3.13
N GLN A 63 -24.97 -6.66 2.45
CA GLN A 63 -23.64 -6.91 2.99
C GLN A 63 -22.71 -5.75 2.62
N GLU A 64 -22.21 -5.06 3.64
CA GLU A 64 -21.25 -3.97 3.48
C GLU A 64 -19.84 -4.54 3.24
N MET A 65 -19.12 -3.98 2.28
CA MET A 65 -17.78 -4.35 1.87
C MET A 65 -16.89 -3.12 1.83
N TRP A 66 -15.74 -3.19 2.50
CA TRP A 66 -14.73 -2.15 2.49
C TRP A 66 -13.46 -2.64 1.82
N SER A 67 -12.90 -1.80 0.95
CA SER A 67 -11.67 -2.10 0.20
C SER A 67 -10.58 -1.09 0.54
N TYR A 68 -9.41 -1.63 0.82
CA TYR A 68 -8.19 -0.90 1.12
C TYR A 68 -7.09 -1.34 0.15
N SER A 69 -6.31 -0.39 -0.34
CA SER A 69 -5.16 -0.69 -1.17
C SER A 69 -4.00 0.23 -0.84
N SER A 70 -2.79 -0.31 -0.85
CA SER A 70 -1.54 0.44 -0.71
C SER A 70 -0.56 -0.01 -1.77
N MET A 71 0.20 0.94 -2.31
CA MET A 71 1.26 0.66 -3.26
C MET A 71 2.51 1.46 -2.89
N SER A 72 3.65 0.81 -2.86
CA SER A 72 4.95 1.44 -2.60
C SER A 72 6.02 0.91 -3.56
N GLY A 73 6.99 1.74 -3.93
CA GLY A 73 8.07 1.36 -4.84
C GLY A 73 9.17 2.43 -4.87
N GLU A 74 10.40 2.02 -5.19
CA GLU A 74 11.58 2.91 -5.10
C GLU A 74 11.76 3.89 -6.26
N SER A 75 10.98 3.80 -7.33
CA SER A 75 11.01 4.84 -8.36
C SER A 75 9.67 4.95 -9.04
N GLN A 76 9.05 6.14 -8.89
CA GLN A 76 8.10 6.73 -9.84
C GLN A 76 7.03 5.76 -10.33
N ILE A 77 5.85 5.78 -9.68
CA ILE A 77 4.64 5.02 -10.04
C ILE A 77 4.09 5.51 -11.37
N SER A 78 4.82 5.13 -12.39
CA SER A 78 4.74 5.70 -13.70
C SER A 78 3.63 5.06 -14.51
N TYR A 79 2.74 4.20 -14.01
CA TYR A 79 2.10 3.27 -14.96
C TYR A 79 0.68 2.79 -14.70
N TYR A 80 0.01 3.27 -13.65
CA TYR A 80 -1.41 2.93 -13.41
C TYR A 80 -2.39 4.06 -13.73
N ILE A 81 -1.94 5.01 -14.56
CA ILE A 81 -2.80 5.86 -15.39
C ILE A 81 -2.52 5.44 -16.85
N PRO A 82 -3.55 5.11 -17.65
CA PRO A 82 -3.35 4.84 -19.07
C PRO A 82 -2.52 5.97 -19.71
N GLY A 83 -1.39 5.64 -20.35
CA GLY A 83 -0.51 6.61 -21.03
C GLY A 83 0.89 6.77 -20.43
N LEU A 84 1.18 6.12 -19.30
CA LEU A 84 2.38 6.44 -18.53
C LEU A 84 3.53 5.45 -18.88
N ALA A 85 3.53 5.05 -20.16
CA ALA A 85 4.16 3.85 -20.66
C ALA A 85 5.72 3.85 -20.75
N LEU A 86 6.43 4.77 -20.10
CA LEU A 86 7.78 5.15 -20.55
C LEU A 86 8.86 5.32 -19.47
N LEU A 87 8.65 5.02 -18.19
CA LEU A 87 9.70 5.20 -17.17
C LEU A 87 10.21 3.83 -16.70
N LYS A 88 11.20 3.30 -17.42
CA LYS A 88 12.63 3.42 -17.08
C LYS A 88 12.97 2.78 -15.73
N ASN A 89 13.35 1.50 -15.83
CA ASN A 89 14.35 0.82 -14.99
C ASN A 89 13.81 0.21 -13.67
N SER A 90 13.46 -1.08 -13.73
CA SER A 90 13.48 -2.07 -12.63
C SER A 90 13.05 -1.60 -11.22
N SER A 91 11.88 -0.98 -11.10
CA SER A 91 11.31 -0.67 -9.78
C SER A 91 10.45 -1.83 -9.30
N THR A 92 10.79 -2.40 -8.14
CA THR A 92 9.91 -3.37 -7.47
C THR A 92 8.74 -2.59 -6.87
N ALA A 93 7.53 -2.84 -7.36
CA ALA A 93 6.31 -2.29 -6.76
C ALA A 93 5.73 -3.32 -5.79
N HIS A 94 5.55 -2.91 -4.54
CA HIS A 94 4.87 -3.65 -3.49
C HIS A 94 3.44 -3.15 -3.39
N MET A 95 2.47 -4.04 -3.60
CA MET A 95 1.07 -3.72 -3.56
C MET A 95 0.36 -4.60 -2.54
N ASN A 96 -0.34 -3.97 -1.61
CA ASN A 96 -1.13 -4.62 -0.58
C ASN A 96 -2.60 -4.29 -0.83
N SER A 97 -3.45 -5.30 -0.76
CA SER A 97 -4.91 -5.14 -0.90
C SER A 97 -5.62 -5.86 0.23
N LEU A 98 -6.63 -5.23 0.80
CA LEU A 98 -7.46 -5.79 1.87
C LEU A 98 -8.93 -5.49 1.57
N ASP A 99 -9.70 -6.54 1.33
CA ASP A 99 -11.15 -6.48 1.21
C ASP A 99 -11.78 -7.10 2.45
N ILE A 100 -12.76 -6.41 3.04
CA ILE A 100 -13.44 -6.83 4.27
C ILE A 100 -14.93 -6.77 4.04
N TRP A 101 -15.63 -7.86 4.35
CA TRP A 101 -17.09 -7.92 4.33
C TRP A 101 -17.64 -7.99 5.74
N PHE A 102 -18.69 -7.23 5.99
CA PHE A 102 -19.32 -7.11 7.29
C PHE A 102 -20.69 -7.79 7.31
N LYS A 103 -21.06 -8.32 8.47
CA LYS A 103 -22.44 -8.74 8.76
C LYS A 103 -22.92 -7.90 9.94
N GLY A 104 -23.76 -6.90 9.66
CA GLY A 104 -24.03 -5.83 10.63
C GLY A 104 -22.74 -5.08 10.95
N ASN A 105 -22.43 -4.90 12.24
CA ASN A 105 -21.26 -4.14 12.68
C ASN A 105 -19.95 -4.97 12.79
N VAL A 106 -19.97 -6.27 12.50
CA VAL A 106 -18.79 -7.14 12.70
C VAL A 106 -18.27 -7.74 11.41
N VAL A 107 -16.97 -8.02 11.35
CA VAL A 107 -16.33 -8.67 10.20
C VAL A 107 -16.85 -10.09 10.02
N ASP A 108 -17.39 -10.39 8.84
CA ASP A 108 -17.79 -11.75 8.44
C ASP A 108 -16.66 -12.48 7.70
N ARG A 109 -15.99 -11.81 6.77
CA ARG A 109 -14.83 -12.37 6.07
C ARG A 109 -13.91 -11.26 5.59
N TYR A 110 -12.65 -11.60 5.32
CA TYR A 110 -11.71 -10.69 4.71
C TYR A 110 -10.77 -11.45 3.78
N ASN A 111 -10.20 -10.72 2.82
CA ASN A 111 -9.17 -11.22 1.93
C ASN A 111 -8.01 -10.22 1.93
N PHE A 112 -6.80 -10.71 2.22
CA PHE A 112 -5.59 -9.90 2.17
C PHE A 112 -4.62 -10.50 1.15
N SER A 113 -4.12 -9.66 0.25
CA SER A 113 -3.11 -10.03 -0.74
C SER A 113 -1.93 -9.06 -0.71
N GLN A 114 -0.73 -9.61 -0.88
CA GLN A 114 0.49 -8.84 -1.10
C GLN A 114 1.12 -9.33 -2.39
N THR A 115 1.43 -8.40 -3.28
CA THR A 115 2.10 -8.68 -4.54
C THR A 115 3.35 -7.83 -4.64
N ALA A 116 4.49 -8.46 -4.92
CA ALA A 116 5.71 -7.76 -5.29
C ALA A 116 5.97 -7.97 -6.78
N SER A 117 5.80 -6.93 -7.58
CA SER A 117 6.01 -6.99 -9.03
C SER A 117 7.46 -6.61 -9.33
N LYS A 118 8.30 -7.60 -9.66
CA LYS A 118 9.64 -7.37 -10.21
C LYS A 118 9.58 -7.48 -11.73
N VAL A 119 9.54 -6.35 -12.43
CA VAL A 119 9.60 -6.35 -13.90
C VAL A 119 11.05 -6.60 -14.32
N SER A 120 11.42 -7.87 -14.52
CA SER A 120 12.66 -8.25 -15.18
C SER A 120 12.42 -8.24 -16.69
N ARG A 121 13.22 -7.46 -17.45
CA ARG A 121 13.30 -7.65 -18.89
C ARG A 121 13.97 -9.00 -19.12
N GLY A 122 13.17 -10.02 -19.43
CA GLY A 122 13.67 -11.15 -20.20
C GLY A 122 14.23 -10.61 -21.50
N LEU A 123 15.48 -10.96 -21.78
CA LEU A 123 16.19 -10.64 -23.00
C LEU A 123 15.30 -10.97 -24.20
N LEU A 124 14.84 -9.94 -24.91
CA LEU A 124 14.48 -10.10 -26.31
C LEU A 124 15.81 -9.93 -27.04
N ASP A 125 16.44 -11.08 -27.31
CA ASP A 125 17.49 -11.26 -28.31
C ASP A 125 16.93 -10.96 -29.71
#